data_AF-A0A8S9MNN9-F1
#
_entry.id   AF-A0A8S9MNN9-F1
#
_cell.length_a   1.000
_cell.length_b   1.000
_cell.length_c   1.000
_cell.angle_alpha   90.00
_cell.angle_beta   90.00
_cell.angle_gamma   90.00
#
_symmetry.space_group_name_H-M   'P 1'
#
loop_
_entity.id
_entity.type
_entity.pdbx_description
1 polymer ?
#
loop_
_entity_poly.entity_id
_entity_poly.type
_entity_poly.pdbx_seq_one_letter_code
_entity_poly.pdbx_strand_id
1 'polypeptide(L)'
;MNIKREYEKLRRKVEDSTGDSYLLDGDDELETFSNAKPNNHSTIVKVVWENKGGVGDEKEVPHLVYISREKRPDYVHTTNLEP
;
A
#
# COMPACT_ATOMS: atom_id res chain seq x y z
N MET A 1 -18.07 24.32 -1.08
CA MET A 1 -17.33 23.21 -1.71
C MET A 1 -16.78 22.28 -0.64
N ASN A 2 -17.40 21.11 -0.46
CA ASN A 2 -17.00 20.15 0.58
C ASN A 2 -15.78 19.30 0.15
N ILE A 3 -15.69 18.94 -1.13
CA ILE A 3 -14.61 18.09 -1.68
C ILE A 3 -13.23 18.70 -1.50
N LYS A 4 -13.05 19.99 -1.83
CA LYS A 4 -11.76 20.67 -1.66
C LYS A 4 -11.26 20.60 -0.21
N ARG A 5 -12.16 20.79 0.76
CA ARG A 5 -11.82 20.72 2.18
C ARG A 5 -11.41 19.31 2.60
N GLU A 6 -12.16 18.28 2.18
CA GLU A 6 -11.82 16.89 2.52
C GLU A 6 -10.54 16.41 1.82
N TYR A 7 -10.31 16.86 0.58
CA TYR A 7 -9.06 16.61 -0.14
C TYR A 7 -7.85 17.20 0.59
N GLU A 8 -7.92 18.47 1.04
CA GLU A 8 -6.81 19.09 1.78
C GLU A 8 -6.56 18.40 3.13
N LYS A 9 -7.61 17.89 3.80
CA LYS A 9 -7.43 17.07 5.02
C LYS A 9 -6.70 15.76 4.71
N LEU A 10 -7.09 15.05 3.65
CA LEU A 10 -6.43 13.80 3.24
C LEU A 10 -4.97 14.07 2.88
N ARG A 11 -4.72 15.12 2.09
CA ARG A 11 -3.37 15.54 1.70
C ARG A 11 -2.47 15.77 2.91
N ARG A 12 -2.95 16.53 3.92
CA ARG A 12 -2.19 16.74 5.16
C ARG A 12 -1.87 15.44 5.89
N LYS A 13 -2.83 14.52 6.00
CA LYS A 13 -2.57 13.20 6.62
C LYS A 13 -1.46 12.43 5.90
N VAL A 14 -1.41 12.50 4.56
CA VAL A 14 -0.35 11.87 3.77
C VAL A 14 0.99 12.56 4.04
N GLU A 15 1.02 13.89 4.02
CA GLU A 15 2.24 14.67 4.32
C GLU A 15 2.77 14.36 5.74
N ASP A 16 1.89 14.34 6.74
CA ASP A 16 2.21 14.04 8.15
C ASP A 16 2.69 12.58 8.35
N SER A 17 2.24 11.64 7.51
CA SER A 17 2.65 10.23 7.57
C SER A 17 4.09 9.96 7.08
N THR A 18 4.71 10.94 6.43
CA THR A 18 6.01 10.77 5.76
C THR A 18 7.20 10.69 6.75
N GLY A 19 6.97 10.93 8.05
CA GLY A 19 8.04 11.02 9.05
C GLY A 19 7.94 10.04 10.22
N ASP A 20 6.85 9.27 10.33
CA ASP A 20 6.48 8.69 11.61
C ASP A 20 5.92 7.27 11.41
N SER A 21 6.69 6.27 11.85
CA SER A 21 6.38 4.85 11.70
C SER A 21 5.19 4.37 12.54
N TYR A 22 4.55 5.26 13.32
CA TYR A 22 3.43 4.93 14.20
C TYR A 22 2.19 4.41 13.47
N LEU A 23 2.07 4.62 12.15
CA LEU A 23 0.98 4.03 11.36
C LEU A 23 1.15 2.51 11.15
N LEU A 24 2.32 1.95 11.47
CA LEU A 24 2.60 0.52 11.36
C LEU A 24 2.48 -0.24 12.69
N ASP A 25 2.33 0.48 13.80
CA ASP A 25 2.50 -0.08 15.16
C ASP A 25 1.20 -0.67 15.76
N GLY A 26 0.10 -0.66 14.99
CA GLY A 26 -1.24 -0.95 15.51
C GLY A 26 -2.03 -2.04 14.79
N ASP A 27 -1.53 -2.57 13.67
CA ASP A 27 -2.24 -3.56 12.87
C ASP A 27 -1.32 -4.75 12.55
N ASP A 28 -1.65 -5.92 13.08
CA ASP A 28 -0.96 -7.21 12.84
C ASP A 28 -0.86 -7.50 11.32
N GLU A 29 -1.76 -6.92 10.54
CA GLU A 29 -1.78 -7.01 9.08
C GLU A 29 -0.65 -6.24 8.37
N LEU A 30 0.07 -5.36 9.10
CA LEU A 30 1.15 -4.50 8.56
C LEU A 30 2.53 -4.83 9.16
N GLU A 31 2.60 -5.71 10.17
CA GLU A 31 3.83 -6.33 10.71
C GLU A 31 4.70 -6.96 9.61
N THR A 32 4.05 -7.56 8.60
CA THR A 32 4.75 -8.16 7.45
C THR A 32 5.54 -7.11 6.65
N PHE A 33 5.10 -5.85 6.66
CA PHE A 33 5.75 -4.74 5.95
C PHE A 33 6.80 -4.06 6.80
N SER A 34 6.53 -3.83 8.10
CA SER A 34 7.48 -3.16 9.00
C SER A 34 8.77 -3.96 9.18
N ASN A 35 8.67 -5.29 9.20
CA ASN A 35 9.82 -6.19 9.32
C ASN A 35 10.50 -6.54 7.99
N ALA A 36 9.90 -6.18 6.84
CA ALA A 36 10.43 -6.55 5.52
C ALA A 36 11.67 -5.71 5.16
N LYS A 37 12.82 -6.38 4.94
CA LYS A 37 14.03 -5.72 4.44
C LYS A 37 13.95 -5.56 2.93
N PRO A 38 14.28 -4.38 2.34
CA PRO A 38 14.12 -4.12 0.89
C PRO A 38 14.77 -5.12 -0.06
N ASN A 39 15.81 -5.84 0.36
CA ASN A 39 16.52 -6.84 -0.43
C ASN A 39 16.35 -8.29 0.09
N ASN A 40 15.58 -8.49 1.16
CA ASN A 40 15.38 -9.80 1.78
C ASN A 40 14.00 -9.87 2.45
N HIS A 41 12.99 -10.17 1.66
CA HIS A 41 11.63 -10.39 2.12
C HIS A 41 10.93 -11.38 1.20
N SER A 42 10.04 -12.21 1.74
CA SER A 42 9.15 -13.06 0.94
C SER A 42 8.17 -12.20 0.13
N THR A 43 7.48 -12.78 -0.85
CA THR A 43 6.40 -12.08 -1.58
C THR A 43 5.37 -11.52 -0.60
N ILE A 44 4.97 -10.26 -0.81
CA ILE A 44 3.92 -9.60 -0.02
C ILE A 44 2.74 -9.31 -0.93
N VAL A 45 1.55 -9.81 -0.58
CA VAL A 45 0.29 -9.57 -1.32
C VAL A 45 -0.72 -8.99 -0.34
N LYS A 46 -1.27 -7.81 -0.66
CA LYS A 46 -2.24 -7.12 0.20
C LYS A 46 -3.38 -6.56 -0.63
N VAL A 47 -4.62 -6.92 -0.30
CA VAL A 47 -5.81 -6.27 -0.84
C VAL A 47 -6.02 -4.98 -0.05
N VAL A 48 -5.68 -3.84 -0.66
CA VAL A 48 -5.77 -2.51 -0.04
C VAL A 48 -7.22 -2.00 -0.10
N TRP A 49 -7.94 -2.35 -1.15
CA TRP A 49 -9.35 -2.05 -1.28
C TRP A 49 -10.08 -3.24 -1.89
N GLU A 50 -11.00 -3.82 -1.12
CA GLU A 50 -11.86 -4.90 -1.59
C GLU A 50 -13.22 -4.35 -2.00
N ASN A 51 -13.62 -4.65 -3.23
CA ASN A 51 -14.98 -4.42 -3.65
C ASN A 51 -15.90 -5.48 -3.03
N LYS A 52 -16.80 -5.04 -2.15
CA LYS A 52 -17.86 -5.89 -1.57
C LYS A 52 -19.23 -5.63 -2.20
N GLY A 53 -19.32 -4.66 -3.12
CA GLY A 53 -20.50 -4.42 -3.93
C GLY A 53 -20.60 -5.48 -5.02
N GLY A 54 -21.80 -6.02 -5.24
CA GLY A 54 -22.04 -6.96 -6.33
C GLY A 54 -22.00 -6.26 -7.68
N VAL A 55 -21.82 -7.05 -8.76
CA VAL A 55 -21.80 -6.57 -10.14
C VAL A 55 -23.02 -5.68 -10.41
N GLY A 56 -22.77 -4.40 -10.73
CA GLY A 56 -23.82 -3.44 -11.09
C GLY A 56 -24.25 -2.49 -9.97
N ASP A 57 -23.54 -2.46 -8.84
CA ASP A 57 -23.67 -1.38 -7.85
C ASP A 57 -23.05 -0.09 -8.42
N GLU A 58 -23.79 1.01 -8.37
CA GLU A 58 -23.33 2.35 -8.80
C GLU A 58 -22.15 2.88 -7.97
N LYS A 59 -21.89 2.31 -6.79
CA LYS A 59 -20.75 2.61 -5.92
C LYS A 59 -19.61 1.59 -6.02
N GLU A 60 -19.74 0.63 -6.93
CA GLU A 60 -18.72 -0.37 -7.19
C GLU A 60 -17.41 0.31 -7.63
N VAL A 61 -16.30 -0.10 -7.03
CA VAL A 61 -14.96 0.35 -7.41
C VAL A 61 -14.04 -0.86 -7.59
N PRO A 62 -13.03 -0.81 -8.47
CA PRO A 62 -12.14 -1.94 -8.69
C PRO A 62 -11.40 -2.36 -7.41
N HIS A 63 -11.03 -3.65 -7.33
CA HIS A 63 -10.10 -4.10 -6.29
C HIS A 63 -8.74 -3.42 -6.47
N LEU A 64 -8.18 -2.92 -5.38
CA LEU A 64 -6.80 -2.43 -5.33
C LEU A 64 -5.95 -3.45 -4.59
N VAL A 65 -4.99 -4.05 -5.30
CA VAL A 65 -4.06 -5.03 -4.74
C VAL A 65 -2.64 -4.50 -4.82
N TYR A 66 -1.96 -4.45 -3.69
CA TYR A 66 -0.54 -4.20 -3.59
C TYR A 66 0.22 -5.52 -3.67
N ILE A 67 1.26 -5.57 -4.51
CA ILE A 67 2.12 -6.75 -4.66
C ILE A 67 3.57 -6.28 -4.61
N SER A 68 4.33 -6.82 -3.65
CA SER A 68 5.80 -6.73 -3.63
C SER A 68 6.38 -8.09 -4.01
N ARG A 69 7.23 -8.11 -5.05
CA ARG A 69 7.93 -9.32 -5.51
C ARG A 69 8.89 -9.81 -4.43
N GLU A 70 9.03 -11.12 -4.24
CA GLU A 70 10.07 -11.67 -3.37
C GLU A 70 11.46 -11.09 -3.69
N LYS A 71 12.21 -10.78 -2.63
CA LYS A 71 13.59 -10.31 -2.68
C LYS A 71 14.47 -11.20 -1.82
N ARG A 72 15.65 -11.57 -2.35
CA ARG A 72 16.72 -12.24 -1.62
C ARG A 72 18.06 -11.65 -2.06
N PRO A 73 19.05 -11.58 -1.17
CA PRO A 73 20.35 -11.01 -1.47
C PRO A 73 21.13 -11.81 -2.52
N ASP A 74 20.89 -13.12 -2.61
CA ASP A 74 21.64 -14.02 -3.50
C ASP A 74 21.10 -14.05 -4.95
N TYR A 75 19.98 -13.35 -5.22
CA TYR A 75 19.38 -13.30 -6.54
C TYR A 75 19.45 -11.89 -7.11
N VAL A 76 19.96 -11.77 -8.34
CA VAL A 76 19.93 -10.52 -9.09
C VAL A 76 18.51 -10.27 -9.56
N HIS A 77 17.96 -9.11 -9.19
CA HIS A 77 16.63 -8.69 -9.60
C HIS A 77 16.73 -7.69 -10.73
N THR A 78 15.96 -7.90 -11.78
CA THR A 78 15.76 -6.86 -12.80
C THR A 78 15.03 -5.69 -12.15
N THR A 79 15.72 -4.55 -12.07
CA THR A 79 15.06 -3.25 -12.00
C THR A 79 14.38 -3.03 -13.34
N ASN A 80 13.21 -2.39 -13.35
CA ASN A 80 12.57 -2.04 -14.61
C ASN A 80 13.52 -1.08 -15.33
N LEU A 81 14.19 -1.58 -16.37
CA LEU A 81 14.96 -0.78 -17.32
C LEU A 81 13.93 -0.02 -18.16
N GLU A 82 13.78 1.27 -17.90
CA GLU A 82 14.22 2.35 -18.81
C GLU A 82 14.06 3.75 -18.15
N PRO A 83 14.84 4.76 -18.59
CA PRO A 83 14.97 6.09 -17.99
C PRO A 83 13.72 6.99 -18.08
#